data_AF-A0AAV0KKD4-F1
#
_entry.id   AF-A0AAV0KKD4-F1
#
_cell.length_a   1.000
_cell.length_b   1.000
_cell.length_c   1.000
_cell.angle_alpha   90.00
_cell.angle_beta   90.00
_cell.angle_gamma   90.00
#
_symmetry.space_group_name_H-M   'P 1'
#
loop_
_entity.id
_entity.type
_entity.pdbx_description
1 polymer ?
#
loop_
_entity_poly.entity_id
_entity_poly.type
_entity_poly.pdbx_seq_one_letter_code
_entity_poly.pdbx_strand_id
1 'polypeptide(L)' 'MEACFVIRLPASQHHDIFSGRPHHVSGMAPTKIKNCALHEGEFGKKGSIVIWDYVHGIFLYTIHQKIIFICIS' A
#
# COMPACT_ATOMS: atom_id res chain seq x y z
N MET A 1 -1.31 16.48 -8.35
CA MET A 1 -0.55 16.07 -9.55
C MET A 1 -0.91 14.61 -9.71
N GLU A 2 -1.68 14.29 -10.74
CA GLU A 2 -2.23 12.93 -10.92
C GLU A 2 -1.33 12.14 -11.87
N ALA A 3 -1.02 10.89 -11.52
CA ALA A 3 -0.27 9.97 -12.37
C ALA A 3 -1.21 8.87 -12.87
N CYS A 4 -1.27 8.70 -14.20
CA CYS A 4 -2.05 7.64 -14.84
C CYS A 4 -1.09 6.62 -15.46
N PHE A 5 -1.26 5.35 -15.14
CA PHE A 5 -0.46 4.25 -15.67
C PHE A 5 -1.37 3.08 -16.04
N VAL A 6 -1.03 2.38 -17.13
CA VAL A 6 -1.79 1.22 -17.58
C VAL A 6 -1.22 -0.04 -16.92
N ILE A 7 -2.06 -0.75 -16.17
CA ILE A 7 -1.70 -1.99 -15.49
C ILE A 7 -2.26 -3.15 -16.31
N ARG A 8 -1.45 -4.19 -16.56
CA ARG A 8 -1.89 -5.39 -17.29
C ARG A 8 -2.55 -6.44 -16.39
N LEU A 9 -2.84 -6.09 -15.13
CA LEU A 9 -3.50 -6.96 -14.15
C LEU A 9 -4.99 -6.60 -14.03
N PRO A 10 -5.87 -7.58 -13.72
CA PRO A 10 -7.26 -7.30 -13.36
C PRO A 10 -7.36 -6.30 -12.20
N ALA A 11 -8.35 -5.40 -12.26
CA ALA A 11 -8.58 -4.38 -11.24
C ALA A 11 -8.78 -4.99 -9.84
N SER A 12 -9.46 -6.13 -9.74
CA SER A 12 -9.67 -6.86 -8.48
C SER A 12 -8.36 -7.34 -7.86
N GLN A 13 -7.46 -7.92 -8.67
CA GLN A 13 -6.16 -8.36 -8.17
C GLN A 13 -5.28 -7.20 -7.72
N HIS A 14 -5.29 -6.09 -8.47
CA HIS A 14 -4.58 -4.87 -8.07
C HIS A 14 -5.15 -4.32 -6.76
N HIS A 15 -6.48 -4.19 -6.67
CA HIS A 15 -7.14 -3.73 -5.45
C HIS A 15 -6.78 -4.62 -4.25
N ASP A 16 -6.88 -5.93 -4.38
CA ASP A 16 -6.65 -6.89 -3.29
C ASP A 16 -5.21 -6.84 -2.75
N ILE A 17 -4.22 -6.59 -3.59
CA ILE A 17 -2.82 -6.46 -3.17
C ILE A 17 -2.66 -5.22 -2.28
N PHE A 18 -3.20 -4.08 -2.71
CA PHE A 18 -3.00 -2.81 -1.99
C PHE A 18 -3.92 -2.64 -0.77
N SER A 19 -5.16 -3.15 -0.82
CA SER A 19 -6.09 -3.05 0.30
C SER A 19 -5.98 -4.23 1.26
N GLY A 20 -5.91 -5.46 0.73
CA GLY A 20 -6.00 -6.70 1.50
C GLY A 20 -4.67 -7.16 2.06
N ARG A 21 -3.59 -7.02 1.28
CA ARG A 21 -2.26 -7.56 1.64
C ARG A 21 -1.11 -6.58 1.36
N PRO A 22 -1.17 -5.35 1.92
CA PRO A 22 -0.17 -4.32 1.65
C PRO A 22 1.26 -4.73 2.08
N HIS A 23 1.40 -5.65 3.04
CA HIS A 23 2.68 -6.22 3.47
C HIS A 23 3.43 -6.99 2.36
N HIS A 24 2.75 -7.50 1.32
CA HIS A 24 3.44 -8.14 0.19
C HIS A 24 4.10 -7.13 -0.75
N VAL A 25 3.67 -5.87 -0.72
CA VAL A 25 4.17 -4.83 -1.65
C VAL A 25 5.65 -4.50 -1.36
N SER A 26 6.10 -4.60 -0.11
CA SER A 26 7.53 -4.46 0.23
C SER A 26 8.40 -5.54 -0.42
N GLY A 27 7.88 -6.75 -0.57
CA GLY A 27 8.55 -7.84 -1.30
C GLY A 27 8.55 -7.64 -2.82
N MET A 28 7.51 -6.98 -3.35
CA MET A 28 7.40 -6.69 -4.79
C MET A 28 8.30 -5.53 -5.24
N ALA A 29 8.50 -4.53 -4.38
CA ALA A 29 9.27 -3.33 -4.68
C ALA A 29 10.26 -2.95 -3.55
N PRO A 30 11.21 -3.83 -3.19
CA PRO A 30 12.07 -3.66 -2.01
C PRO A 30 13.04 -2.46 -2.10
N THR A 31 13.25 -1.93 -3.30
CA THR A 31 14.08 -0.74 -3.52
C THR A 31 13.34 0.56 -3.21
N LYS A 32 12.01 0.55 -3.26
CA LYS A 32 11.16 1.73 -3.00
C LYS A 32 10.42 1.62 -1.68
N ILE A 33 9.91 0.45 -1.34
CA ILE A 33 9.17 0.18 -0.12
C ILE A 33 9.96 -0.83 0.68
N LYS A 34 10.37 -0.44 1.89
CA LYS A 34 11.17 -1.29 2.78
C LYS A 34 10.30 -2.13 3.68
N ASN A 35 9.21 -1.56 4.17
CA ASN A 35 8.35 -2.22 5.13
C ASN A 35 6.92 -1.68 5.03
N CYS A 36 5.98 -2.55 5.41
CA CYS A 36 4.60 -2.18 5.64
C CYS A 36 4.13 -2.92 6.89
N ALA A 37 3.91 -2.16 7.96
CA ALA A 37 3.51 -2.69 9.27
C ALA A 37 2.08 -2.26 9.59
N LEU A 38 1.35 -3.13 10.28
CA LEU A 38 0.04 -2.81 10.82
C LEU A 38 0.21 -1.99 12.10
N HIS A 39 -0.43 -0.83 12.17
CA HIS A 39 -0.43 0.02 13.36
C HIS A 39 -1.72 -0.15 14.16
N GLU A 40 -2.86 -0.12 13.47
CA GLU A 40 -4.19 -0.29 14.08
C GLU A 40 -5.12 -1.12 13.18
N GLY A 41 -5.97 -1.93 13.79
CA GLY A 41 -6.98 -2.74 13.11
C GLY A 41 -6.44 -4.06 12.57
N GLU A 42 -6.93 -4.46 11.39
CA GLU A 42 -6.51 -5.67 10.67
C GLU A 42 -6.29 -5.33 9.18
N PHE A 43 -5.29 -5.95 8.55
CA PHE A 43 -5.08 -5.78 7.10
C PHE A 43 -6.35 -6.14 6.31
N GLY A 44 -6.70 -5.33 5.32
CA GLY A 44 -7.89 -5.56 4.50
C GLY A 44 -9.22 -5.17 5.15
N LYS A 45 -9.23 -4.66 6.39
CA LYS A 45 -10.45 -4.15 7.02
C LYS A 45 -10.53 -2.63 6.93
N LYS A 46 -11.76 -2.12 6.77
CA LYS A 46 -12.02 -0.67 6.76
C LYS A 46 -11.58 -0.07 8.09
N GLY A 47 -10.90 1.09 8.02
CA GLY A 47 -10.45 1.80 9.21
C GLY A 47 -9.11 1.31 9.77
N SER A 48 -8.49 0.30 9.14
CA SER A 48 -7.12 -0.10 9.47
C SER A 48 -6.12 1.01 9.14
N ILE A 49 -5.09 1.12 9.97
CA ILE A 49 -3.96 2.04 9.78
C ILE A 49 -2.72 1.20 9.59
N VAL A 50 -2.05 1.43 8.47
CA VAL A 50 -0.77 0.80 8.14
C VAL A 50 0.31 1.86 8.03
N ILE A 51 1.50 1.52 8.50
CA ILE A 51 2.69 2.34 8.40
C ILE A 51 3.51 1.82 7.23
N TRP A 52 3.90 2.73 6.35
CA TRP A 52 4.78 2.42 5.22
C TRP A 52 6.11 3.11 5.40
N ASP A 53 7.18 2.31 5.31
CA ASP A 53 8.55 2.82 5.23
C ASP A 53 8.98 2.78 3.77
N TYR A 54 9.22 3.94 3.16
CA TYR A 54 9.68 4.05 1.78
C TYR A 54 10.99 4.83 1.68
N VAL A 55 11.74 4.53 0.61
CA VAL A 55 13.00 5.22 0.30
C VAL A 55 12.76 6.17 -0.85
N HIS A 56 13.12 7.44 -0.66
CA HIS A 56 13.17 8.42 -1.73
C HIS A 56 14.59 9.00 -1.83
N GLY A 57 15.30 8.56 -2.86
CA GLY A 57 16.74 8.83 -3.01
C GLY A 57 17.54 8.08 -1.96
N ILE A 58 18.21 8.82 -1.07
CA ILE A 58 19.00 8.31 0.06
C ILE A 58 18.28 8.41 1.41
N PHE A 59 17.09 9.04 1.45
CA PHE A 59 16.36 9.28 2.69
C PHE A 59 15.22 8.25 2.86
N LEU A 60 15.04 7.81 4.10
CA LEU A 60 13.91 6.99 4.53
C LEU A 60 12.81 7.89 5.06
N TYR A 61 11.58 7.63 4.62
CA TYR A 61 10.38 8.34 5.04
C TYR A 61 9.34 7.33 5.51
N THR A 62 8.66 7.66 6.61
CA THR A 62 7.60 6.86 7.18
C THR A 62 6.28 7.62 7.06
N ILE A 63 5.29 7.00 6.44
CA ILE A 63 3.94 7.58 6.31
C ILE A 63 2.90 6.68 6.97
N HIS A 64 1.95 7.32 7.65
CA HIS A 64 0.78 6.66 8.20
C HIS A 64 -0.34 6.76 7.17
N GLN A 65 -0.66 5.63 6.54
CA GLN A 65 -1.75 5.53 5.58
C GLN A 65 -2.95 4.88 6.29
N LYS A 66 -4.06 5.61 6.35
CA LYS A 66 -5.34 5.04 6.77
C LYS A 66 -5.98 4.38 5.57
N ILE A 67 -6.20 3.07 5.62
CA ILE A 67 -6.88 2.33 4.55
C ILE A 67 -8.37 2.69 4.63
N ILE A 68 -8.73 3.75 3.93
CA ILE A 68 -10.11 4.11 3.64
C ILE A 68 -10.47 3.30 2.40
N PHE A 69 -11.33 2.29 2.56
CA PHE A 69 -12.01 1.67 1.42
C PHE A 69 -12.86 2.75 0.75
N ILE A 70 -12.28 3.47 -0.19
CA ILE A 70 -13.07 4.22 -1.15
C ILE A 70 -13.61 3.17 -2.11
N CYS A 71 -14.91 2.98 -1.98
CA CYS A 71 -15.77 2.10 -2.76
C CYS A 71 -15.31 1.99 -4.23
N ILE A 72 -14.75 0.85 -4.61
CA ILE A 72 -14.84 0.35 -5.99
C ILE A 72 -15.26 -1.12 -5.88
N SER A 73 -16.51 -1.32 -5.49
CA SER A 73 -17.33 -2.44 -5.96
C SER A 73 -18.25 -1.87 -7.04
#